data_AF-A0A7V9V570-F1
#
_entry.id   AF-A0A7V9V570-F1
#
_cell.length_a   1.000
_cell.length_b   1.000
_cell.length_c   1.000
_cell.angle_alpha   90.00
_cell.angle_beta   90.00
_cell.angle_gamma   90.00
#
_symmetry.space_group_name_H-M   'P 1'
#
loop_
_entity.id
_entity.type
_entity.pdbx_description
1 polymer ?
#
loop_
_entity_poly.entity_id
_entity_poly.type
_entity_poly.pdbx_seq_one_letter_code
_entity_poly.pdbx_strand_id
1 'polypeptide(L)'
;MARRKKRTALGFLAHHSLSIVAILLLILWLVGYRYLDPKSHLGSFCGNAIADWSGSVVIILGTKFLYEIGSAESRPFKEAQKRWPWLAFVQRHSLLLFLFVTGIGWTLLFLRMETESKWGQVIGNLVSEWVQMAGLVFLTKRLVEIGSKESR
;
A
#
# COMPACT_ATOMS: atom_id res chain seq x y z
N MET A 1 -23.83 -24.32 25.81
CA MET A 1 -22.44 -23.80 25.61
C MET A 1 -22.14 -23.30 24.18
N ALA A 2 -23.11 -22.76 23.41
CA ALA A 2 -22.89 -22.39 21.99
C ALA A 2 -22.97 -20.87 21.66
N ARG A 3 -22.93 -19.98 22.68
CA ARG A 3 -23.17 -18.53 22.48
C ARG A 3 -21.92 -17.63 22.53
N ARG A 4 -20.74 -18.17 22.85
CA ARG A 4 -19.52 -17.35 23.06
C ARG A 4 -18.58 -17.26 21.83
N LYS A 5 -18.78 -18.08 20.79
CA LYS A 5 -17.88 -18.18 19.62
C LYS A 5 -18.21 -17.20 18.46
N LYS A 6 -19.43 -16.65 18.40
CA LYS A 6 -19.85 -15.75 17.30
C LYS A 6 -19.38 -14.29 17.44
N ARG A 7 -19.11 -13.81 18.66
CA ARG A 7 -18.66 -12.41 18.88
C ARG A 7 -17.22 -12.16 18.42
N THR A 8 -16.34 -13.15 18.50
CA THR A 8 -14.94 -13.01 18.08
C THR A 8 -14.79 -13.05 16.57
N ALA A 9 -15.55 -13.89 15.86
CA ALA A 9 -15.52 -13.96 14.40
C ALA A 9 -16.06 -12.68 13.74
N LEU A 10 -17.19 -12.13 14.23
CA LEU A 10 -17.68 -10.83 13.75
C LEU A 10 -16.69 -9.70 14.04
N GLY A 11 -16.04 -9.72 15.21
CA GLY A 11 -15.00 -8.73 15.55
C GLY A 11 -13.77 -8.86 14.65
N PHE A 12 -13.31 -10.07 14.37
CA PHE A 12 -12.15 -10.32 13.49
C PHE A 12 -12.45 -9.94 12.04
N LEU A 13 -13.61 -10.33 11.50
CA LEU A 13 -14.05 -9.94 10.16
C LEU A 13 -14.23 -8.43 10.07
N ALA A 14 -14.84 -7.75 11.06
CA ALA A 14 -14.95 -6.30 11.06
C ALA A 14 -13.58 -5.59 11.20
N HIS A 15 -12.63 -6.19 11.92
CA HIS A 15 -11.30 -5.61 12.15
C HIS A 15 -10.32 -5.85 10.99
N HIS A 16 -10.58 -6.84 10.14
CA HIS A 16 -9.76 -7.21 8.99
C HIS A 16 -10.48 -7.08 7.65
N SER A 17 -11.76 -6.70 7.63
CA SER A 17 -12.58 -6.60 6.42
C SER A 17 -11.92 -5.77 5.33
N LEU A 18 -11.36 -4.62 5.69
CA LEU A 18 -10.70 -3.72 4.75
C LEU A 18 -9.50 -4.40 4.07
N SER A 19 -8.61 -5.04 4.82
CA SER A 19 -7.46 -5.77 4.27
C SER A 19 -7.88 -7.00 3.48
N ILE A 20 -8.88 -7.74 3.95
CA ILE A 20 -9.40 -8.94 3.29
C ILE A 20 -10.03 -8.58 1.94
N VAL A 21 -10.89 -7.56 1.90
CA VAL A 21 -11.54 -7.10 0.67
C VAL A 21 -10.51 -6.57 -0.32
N ALA A 22 -9.53 -5.78 0.13
CA ALA A 22 -8.47 -5.28 -0.75
C ALA A 22 -7.64 -6.43 -1.37
N ILE A 23 -7.29 -7.45 -0.59
CA ILE A 23 -6.58 -8.64 -1.09
C ILE A 23 -7.46 -9.44 -2.06
N LEU A 24 -8.75 -9.64 -1.76
CA LEU A 24 -9.66 -10.36 -2.63
C LEU A 24 -9.85 -9.66 -3.99
N LEU A 25 -9.94 -8.32 -3.98
CA LEU A 25 -10.01 -7.53 -5.20
C LEU A 25 -8.71 -7.66 -6.00
N LEU A 26 -7.55 -7.61 -5.35
CA LEU A 26 -6.27 -7.83 -6.04
C LEU A 26 -6.19 -9.24 -6.67
N ILE A 27 -6.62 -10.27 -5.96
CA ILE A 27 -6.67 -11.66 -6.49
C ILE A 27 -7.62 -11.73 -7.69
N LEU A 28 -8.79 -11.10 -7.60
CA LEU A 28 -9.76 -11.04 -8.70
C LEU A 28 -9.12 -10.46 -9.97
N TRP A 29 -8.40 -9.34 -9.85
CA TRP A 29 -7.74 -8.72 -10.99
C TRP A 29 -6.58 -9.55 -11.53
N LEU A 30 -5.78 -10.20 -10.68
CA LEU A 30 -4.73 -11.13 -11.10
C LEU A 30 -5.30 -12.32 -11.89
N VAL A 31 -6.39 -12.91 -11.41
CA VAL A 31 -7.08 -14.02 -12.09
C VAL A 31 -7.65 -13.54 -13.41
N GLY A 32 -8.37 -12.42 -13.44
CA GLY A 32 -8.91 -11.84 -14.67
C GLY A 32 -7.82 -11.55 -15.71
N TYR A 33 -6.73 -10.90 -15.27
CA TYR A 33 -5.60 -10.59 -16.13
C TYR A 33 -4.89 -11.84 -16.67
N ARG A 34 -4.89 -12.95 -15.93
CA ARG A 34 -4.29 -14.20 -16.41
C ARG A 34 -4.99 -14.76 -17.65
N TYR A 35 -6.29 -14.55 -17.78
CA TYR A 35 -7.11 -15.08 -18.88
C TYR A 35 -7.40 -14.06 -20.00
N LEU A 36 -7.31 -12.77 -19.71
CA LEU A 36 -7.57 -11.71 -20.69
C LEU A 36 -6.34 -11.38 -21.54
N ASP A 37 -6.56 -11.05 -22.82
CA ASP A 37 -5.51 -10.52 -23.69
C ASP A 37 -5.17 -9.08 -23.25
N PRO A 38 -3.92 -8.76 -22.90
CA PRO A 38 -3.52 -7.40 -22.51
C PRO A 38 -3.80 -6.33 -23.59
N LYS A 39 -3.87 -6.71 -24.86
CA LYS A 39 -4.18 -5.79 -25.96
C LYS A 39 -5.68 -5.49 -26.07
N SER A 40 -6.52 -6.24 -25.35
CA SER A 40 -7.94 -5.92 -25.24
C SER A 40 -8.17 -4.82 -24.19
N HIS A 41 -9.24 -4.02 -24.38
CA HIS A 41 -9.63 -2.99 -23.42
C HIS A 41 -9.80 -3.54 -21.99
N LEU A 42 -10.37 -4.75 -21.84
CA LEU A 42 -10.56 -5.39 -20.54
C LEU A 42 -9.25 -5.89 -19.93
N GLY A 43 -8.33 -6.42 -20.74
CA GLY A 43 -7.03 -6.86 -20.27
C GLY A 43 -6.16 -5.70 -19.81
N SER A 44 -6.10 -4.61 -20.58
CA SER A 44 -5.41 -3.38 -20.18
C SER A 44 -5.99 -2.81 -18.88
N PHE A 45 -7.32 -2.74 -18.77
CA PHE A 45 -7.98 -2.29 -17.54
C PHE A 45 -7.65 -3.17 -16.34
N CYS A 46 -7.66 -4.49 -16.49
CA CYS A 46 -7.27 -5.41 -15.41
C CYS A 46 -5.80 -5.22 -15.01
N GLY A 47 -4.91 -4.96 -15.97
CA GLY A 47 -3.50 -4.67 -15.71
C GLY A 47 -3.30 -3.41 -14.87
N ASN A 48 -4.01 -2.32 -15.19
CA ASN A 48 -4.00 -1.10 -14.40
C ASN A 48 -4.59 -1.33 -13.00
N ALA A 49 -5.74 -2.02 -12.94
CA ALA A 49 -6.38 -2.34 -11.68
C ALA A 49 -5.45 -3.15 -10.75
N ILE A 50 -4.62 -4.06 -11.27
CA ILE A 50 -3.62 -4.76 -10.45
C ILE A 50 -2.68 -3.76 -9.77
N ALA A 51 -2.18 -2.75 -10.48
CA ALA A 51 -1.28 -1.75 -9.91
C ALA A 51 -1.99 -0.94 -8.81
N ASP A 52 -3.17 -0.39 -9.11
CA ASP A 52 -3.92 0.47 -8.20
C ASP A 52 -4.35 -0.26 -6.92
N TRP A 53 -4.85 -1.49 -7.07
CA TRP A 53 -5.26 -2.33 -5.94
C TRP A 53 -4.06 -2.84 -5.15
N SER A 54 -2.90 -3.06 -5.79
CA SER A 54 -1.65 -3.36 -5.08
C SER A 54 -1.21 -2.19 -4.21
N GLY A 55 -1.28 -0.97 -4.74
CA GLY A 55 -1.01 0.24 -3.97
C GLY A 55 -1.96 0.40 -2.80
N SER A 56 -3.26 0.18 -3.02
CA SER A 56 -4.28 0.19 -1.97
C SER A 56 -4.01 -0.83 -0.86
N VAL A 57 -3.66 -2.07 -1.20
CA VAL A 57 -3.29 -3.09 -0.22
C VAL A 57 -2.07 -2.66 0.59
N VAL A 58 -1.06 -2.11 -0.07
CA VAL A 58 0.18 -1.66 0.58
C VAL A 58 -0.06 -0.47 1.49
N ILE A 59 -0.86 0.52 1.11
CA ILE A 59 -1.13 1.64 2.00
C ILE A 59 -1.99 1.19 3.20
N ILE A 60 -3.02 0.37 2.99
CA ILE A 60 -3.87 -0.15 4.08
C ILE A 60 -3.07 -0.97 5.09
N LEU A 61 -2.15 -1.83 4.62
CA LEU A 61 -1.30 -2.64 5.50
C LEU A 61 -0.14 -1.83 6.07
N GLY A 62 0.51 -1.02 5.24
CA GLY A 62 1.62 -0.16 5.59
C GLY A 62 1.24 0.79 6.70
N THR A 63 0.12 1.51 6.58
CA THR A 63 -0.39 2.41 7.63
C THR A 63 -0.84 1.68 8.90
N LYS A 64 -1.23 0.40 8.79
CA LYS A 64 -1.60 -0.44 9.94
C LYS A 64 -0.38 -0.89 10.77
N PHE A 65 0.74 -1.18 10.12
CA PHE A 65 1.92 -1.81 10.75
C PHE A 65 3.18 -0.92 10.81
N LEU A 66 3.28 0.09 9.96
CA LEU A 66 4.39 1.01 9.84
C LEU A 66 3.99 2.40 10.35
N TYR A 67 4.99 3.11 10.85
CA TYR A 67 4.86 4.44 11.43
C TYR A 67 5.55 5.49 10.55
N GLU A 68 4.92 6.65 10.44
CA GLU A 68 5.47 7.87 9.85
C GLU A 68 5.07 9.06 10.74
N ILE A 69 6.00 9.61 11.50
CA ILE A 69 5.69 10.77 12.37
C ILE A 69 5.24 11.96 11.50
N GLY A 70 4.07 12.51 11.84
CA GLY A 70 3.54 13.72 11.22
C GLY A 70 2.81 13.50 9.89
N SER A 71 2.53 12.25 9.49
CA SER A 71 1.66 11.98 8.34
C SER A 71 0.27 11.54 8.81
N ALA A 72 -0.77 12.19 8.29
CA ALA A 72 -2.18 11.84 8.46
C ALA A 72 -2.49 10.36 8.18
N GLU A 73 -1.69 9.74 7.31
CA GLU A 73 -1.89 8.38 6.84
C GLU A 73 -1.48 7.33 7.88
N SER A 74 -0.62 7.64 8.86
CA SER A 74 -0.07 6.63 9.78
C SER A 74 -0.56 6.78 11.23
N ARG A 75 -0.45 5.70 12.02
CA ARG A 75 -0.88 5.70 13.42
C ARG A 75 -0.03 6.64 14.30
N PRO A 76 -0.65 7.36 15.26
CA PRO A 76 0.08 8.23 16.19
C PRO A 76 1.08 7.42 17.03
N PHE A 77 2.32 7.89 17.04
CA PHE A 77 3.46 7.24 17.70
C PHE A 77 3.39 7.42 19.22
N LYS A 78 3.49 6.31 19.98
CA LYS A 78 3.86 6.36 21.41
C LYS A 78 5.36 6.10 21.49
N GLU A 79 6.12 7.09 21.98
CA GLU A 79 7.57 6.97 22.13
C GLU A 79 7.94 5.76 22.98
N ALA A 80 8.35 4.67 22.32
CA ALA A 80 9.13 3.65 22.96
C ALA A 80 10.55 4.19 23.06
N GLN A 81 10.96 4.60 24.25
CA GLN A 81 12.26 5.15 24.60
C GLN A 81 13.38 4.17 24.21
N LYS A 82 13.82 4.21 22.94
CA LYS A 82 14.87 3.33 22.42
C LYS A 82 16.24 3.95 22.59
N ARG A 83 17.17 3.11 23.03
CA ARG A 83 18.55 3.45 23.42
C ARG A 83 19.46 3.91 22.25
N TRP A 84 19.01 3.79 20.99
CA TRP A 84 19.82 4.04 19.78
C TRP A 84 19.15 5.04 18.82
N PRO A 85 19.80 6.16 18.46
CA PRO A 85 19.20 7.22 17.64
C PRO A 85 18.79 6.80 16.22
N TRP A 86 19.57 5.92 15.58
CA TRP A 86 19.28 5.49 14.21
C TRP A 86 18.10 4.52 14.12
N LEU A 87 17.89 3.64 15.12
CA LEU A 87 16.68 2.81 15.19
C LEU A 87 15.44 3.69 15.35
N ALA A 88 15.55 4.75 16.15
CA ALA A 88 14.47 5.71 16.30
C ALA A 88 14.16 6.36 14.94
N PHE A 89 15.17 6.79 14.18
CA PHE A 89 14.97 7.34 12.83
C PHE A 89 14.29 6.34 11.87
N VAL A 90 14.77 5.09 11.79
CA VAL A 90 14.18 4.06 10.92
C VAL A 90 12.73 3.78 11.29
N GLN A 91 12.41 3.71 12.58
CA GLN A 91 11.03 3.55 13.02
C GLN A 91 10.16 4.76 12.71
N ARG A 92 10.70 5.97 12.84
CA ARG A 92 9.99 7.23 12.58
C ARG A 92 9.61 7.42 11.12
N HIS A 93 10.36 6.81 10.21
CA HIS A 93 10.17 6.90 8.75
C HIS A 93 9.91 5.54 8.11
N SER A 94 9.40 4.59 8.88
CA SER A 94 9.33 3.20 8.45
C SER A 94 8.41 2.97 7.26
N LEU A 95 7.32 3.76 7.14
CA LEU A 95 6.41 3.68 5.98
C LEU A 95 7.11 4.20 4.71
N LEU A 96 7.70 5.38 4.77
CA LEU A 96 8.38 5.97 3.61
C LEU A 96 9.62 5.16 3.20
N LEU A 97 10.40 4.67 4.16
CA LEU A 97 11.54 3.78 3.90
C LEU A 97 11.09 2.45 3.27
N PHE A 98 9.99 1.86 3.74
CA PHE A 98 9.42 0.66 3.14
C PHE A 98 9.00 0.89 1.68
N LEU A 99 8.25 1.97 1.42
CA LEU A 99 7.83 2.34 0.06
C LEU A 99 9.04 2.61 -0.84
N PHE A 100 10.07 3.27 -0.33
CA PHE A 100 11.29 3.56 -1.07
C PHE A 100 12.06 2.29 -1.44
N VAL A 101 12.32 1.40 -0.46
CA VAL A 101 13.07 0.16 -0.69
C VAL A 101 12.31 -0.79 -1.63
N THR A 102 11.00 -0.96 -1.40
CA THR A 102 10.17 -1.80 -2.27
C THR A 102 10.00 -1.20 -3.66
N GLY A 103 9.88 0.13 -3.76
CA GLY A 103 9.84 0.85 -5.03
C GLY A 103 11.12 0.66 -5.84
N ILE A 104 12.31 0.71 -5.22
CA ILE A 104 13.57 0.37 -5.89
C ILE A 104 13.52 -1.07 -6.41
N GLY A 105 13.01 -2.01 -5.62
CA GLY A 105 12.85 -3.40 -6.05
C GLY A 105 11.98 -3.53 -7.31
N TRP A 106 10.83 -2.85 -7.34
CA TRP A 106 9.95 -2.83 -8.51
C TRP A 106 10.60 -2.15 -9.72
N THR A 107 11.30 -1.04 -9.53
CA THR A 107 12.04 -0.36 -10.60
C THR A 107 13.11 -1.26 -11.19
N LEU A 108 13.91 -1.94 -10.35
CA LEU A 108 14.93 -2.89 -10.81
C LEU A 108 14.31 -4.09 -11.54
N LEU A 109 13.14 -4.54 -11.12
CA LEU A 109 12.40 -5.57 -11.85
C LEU A 109 11.93 -5.04 -13.21
N PHE A 110 11.31 -3.86 -13.24
CA PHE A 110 10.84 -3.22 -14.47
C PHE A 110 11.95 -3.03 -15.49
N LEU A 111 13.13 -2.57 -15.05
CA LEU A 111 14.32 -2.40 -15.89
C LEU A 111 14.82 -3.70 -16.54
N ARG A 112 14.44 -4.86 -15.99
CA ARG A 112 14.77 -6.17 -16.54
C ARG A 112 13.66 -6.77 -17.42
N MET A 113 12.54 -6.07 -17.59
CA MET A 113 11.40 -6.53 -18.37
C MET A 113 11.30 -5.76 -19.68
N GLU A 114 10.82 -6.43 -20.73
CA GLU A 114 10.40 -5.77 -21.95
C GLU A 114 9.14 -4.95 -21.67
N THR A 115 9.15 -3.64 -21.95
CA THR A 115 8.05 -2.73 -21.62
C THR A 115 6.73 -3.06 -22.33
N GLU A 116 6.83 -3.61 -23.54
CA GLU A 116 5.68 -4.05 -24.34
C GLU A 116 5.16 -5.45 -23.95
N SER A 117 5.86 -6.14 -23.05
CA SER A 117 5.39 -7.41 -22.54
C SER A 117 4.17 -7.18 -21.63
N LYS A 118 3.28 -8.17 -21.62
CA LYS A 118 2.08 -8.20 -20.77
C LYS A 118 2.39 -7.72 -19.34
N TRP A 119 3.32 -8.39 -18.67
CA TRP A 119 3.69 -8.04 -17.30
C TRP A 119 4.58 -6.79 -17.20
N GLY A 120 5.33 -6.43 -18.24
CA GLY A 120 6.07 -5.18 -18.30
C GLY A 120 5.16 -3.98 -18.08
N GLN A 121 4.02 -3.92 -18.76
CA GLN A 121 3.03 -2.86 -18.58
C GLN A 121 2.50 -2.79 -17.14
N VAL A 122 2.15 -3.93 -16.54
CA VAL A 122 1.65 -3.99 -15.15
C VAL A 122 2.69 -3.52 -14.14
N ILE A 123 3.93 -3.98 -14.28
CA ILE A 123 5.02 -3.59 -13.38
C ILE A 123 5.38 -2.11 -13.57
N GLY A 124 5.32 -1.59 -14.80
CA GLY A 124 5.51 -0.15 -15.06
C GLY A 124 4.47 0.70 -14.33
N ASN A 125 3.20 0.33 -14.41
CA ASN A 125 2.13 1.01 -13.66
C ASN A 125 2.31 0.88 -12.14
N LEU A 126 2.72 -0.31 -11.68
CA LEU A 126 3.01 -0.56 -10.26
C LEU A 126 4.11 0.36 -9.73
N VAL A 127 5.17 0.57 -10.52
CA VAL A 127 6.25 1.52 -10.18
C VAL A 127 5.70 2.95 -10.07
N SER A 128 4.85 3.37 -11.02
CA SER A 128 4.21 4.69 -10.99
C SER A 128 3.37 4.88 -9.71
N GLU A 129 2.52 3.91 -9.38
CA GLU A 129 1.70 3.94 -8.17
C GLU A 129 2.56 3.99 -6.89
N TRP A 130 3.69 3.26 -6.86
CA TRP A 130 4.63 3.33 -5.74
C TRP A 130 5.24 4.71 -5.55
N VAL A 131 5.63 5.36 -6.65
CA VAL A 131 6.15 6.74 -6.63
C VAL A 131 5.06 7.71 -6.17
N GLN A 132 3.83 7.57 -6.66
CA GLN A 132 2.70 8.40 -6.26
C GLN A 132 2.38 8.27 -4.77
N MET A 133 2.31 7.04 -4.24
CA MET A 133 2.08 6.80 -2.81
C MET A 133 3.22 7.36 -1.95
N ALA A 134 4.47 7.15 -2.34
CA ALA A 134 5.62 7.71 -1.64
C ALA A 134 5.57 9.25 -1.64
N GLY A 135 5.19 9.85 -2.77
CA GLY A 135 4.93 11.28 -2.90
C GLY A 135 3.85 11.75 -1.95
N LEU A 136 2.69 11.09 -1.88
CA LEU A 136 1.60 11.45 -0.99
C LEU A 136 2.01 11.38 0.48
N VAL A 137 2.67 10.30 0.91
CA VAL A 137 3.19 10.16 2.28
C VAL A 137 4.21 11.25 2.61
N PHE A 138 5.06 11.62 1.65
CA PHE A 138 6.02 12.70 1.82
C PHE A 138 5.34 14.09 1.89
N LEU A 139 4.37 14.35 1.02
CA LEU A 139 3.66 15.63 0.95
C LEU A 139 2.80 15.86 2.19
N THR A 140 2.02 14.86 2.62
CA THR A 140 1.20 14.95 3.84
C THR A 140 2.02 15.18 5.10
N LYS A 141 3.31 14.82 5.09
CA LYS A 141 4.23 15.09 6.18
C LYS A 141 4.80 16.52 6.19
N ARG A 142 4.96 17.14 5.02
CA ARG A 142 5.61 18.46 4.88
C ARG A 142 4.65 19.61 4.62
N LEU A 143 3.46 19.33 4.10
CA LEU A 143 2.49 20.32 3.69
C LEU A 143 1.22 20.17 4.54
N VAL A 144 0.91 21.22 5.31
CA VAL A 144 -0.35 21.33 6.05
C VAL A 144 -1.24 22.29 5.27
N GLU A 145 -2.39 21.80 4.81
CA GLU A 145 -3.38 22.64 4.14
C GLU A 145 -4.24 23.35 5.21
N ILE A 146 -4.32 24.68 5.14
CA ILE A 146 -5.09 25.49 6.10
C ILE A 146 -6.57 25.11 6.00
N GLY A 147 -7.14 24.55 7.08
CA GLY A 147 -8.50 24.03 7.13
C GLY A 147 -8.63 22.50 7.08
N SER A 148 -7.52 21.78 6.86
CA SER A 148 -7.45 20.32 7.03
C SER A 148 -7.61 19.92 8.50
N LYS A 149 -8.04 18.67 8.77
CA LYS A 149 -8.16 18.13 10.14
C LYS A 149 -6.86 18.19 10.94
N GLU A 150 -5.71 18.35 10.29
CA GLU A 150 -4.39 18.54 10.89
C GLU A 150 -4.07 20.00 11.29
N SER A 151 -4.85 20.99 10.84
CA SER A 151 -4.63 22.41 11.15
C SER A 151 -5.42 22.91 12.39
N ARG A 152 -6.02 22.00 13.17
CA ARG A 152 -6.80 22.31 14.38
C ARG A 152 -6.15 21.75 15.64
#